data_AF-A0AAV2WFN7-F1
#
_entry.id   AF-A0AAV2WFN7-F1
#
_cell.length_a   1.000
_cell.length_b   1.000
_cell.length_c   1.000
_cell.angle_alpha   90.00
_cell.angle_beta   90.00
_cell.angle_gamma   90.00
#
_symmetry.space_group_name_H-M   'P 1'
#
loop_
_entity.id
_entity.type
_entity.pdbx_description
1 polymer ?
#
loop_
_entity_poly.entity_id
_entity_poly.type
_entity_poly.pdbx_seq_one_letter_code
_entity_poly.pdbx_strand_id
1 'polypeptide(L)'
;MSNDLTVDESGLQSASANFSSSALEMARTNADNSSSRKPSVLGASAFAAEVQTFRAAYSNRLMQHGSSVATAAARYAASDGIGSQSISSVTL
;
A
#
# COMPACT_ATOMS: atom_id res chain seq x y z
N MET A 1 8.86 20.06 -28.13
CA MET A 1 9.51 19.35 -27.01
C MET A 1 8.47 18.39 -26.44
N SER A 2 8.61 17.09 -26.69
CA SER A 2 7.76 16.09 -26.04
C SER A 2 8.23 15.94 -24.60
N ASN A 3 7.35 16.18 -23.64
CA ASN A 3 7.58 15.74 -22.26
C ASN A 3 7.37 14.22 -22.26
N ASP A 4 8.45 13.46 -22.42
CA ASP A 4 8.40 12.02 -22.17
C ASP A 4 8.14 11.80 -20.68
N LEU A 5 6.89 11.48 -20.36
CA LEU A 5 6.49 11.02 -19.04
C LEU A 5 7.02 9.59 -18.85
N THR A 6 8.21 9.48 -18.28
CA THR A 6 8.80 8.19 -17.92
C THR A 6 8.25 7.73 -16.57
N VAL A 7 7.75 6.49 -16.49
CA VAL A 7 7.24 5.92 -15.25
C VAL A 7 8.31 5.09 -14.57
N ASP A 8 8.56 5.37 -13.29
CA ASP A 8 9.47 4.59 -12.45
C ASP A 8 8.77 3.33 -11.93
N GLU A 9 8.87 2.24 -12.70
CA GLU A 9 8.34 0.93 -12.33
C GLU A 9 8.92 0.44 -10.99
N SER A 10 10.22 0.63 -10.78
CA SER A 10 10.92 0.18 -9.57
C SER A 10 10.42 0.92 -8.31
N GLY A 11 10.12 2.21 -8.46
CA GLY A 11 9.47 3.03 -7.44
C GLY A 11 8.06 2.54 -7.12
N LEU A 12 7.27 2.14 -8.12
CA LEU A 12 5.93 1.56 -7.91
C LEU A 12 6.01 0.21 -7.18
N GLN A 13 6.91 -0.68 -7.58
CA GLN A 13 7.11 -1.96 -6.88
C GLN A 13 7.52 -1.75 -5.41
N SER A 14 8.44 -0.82 -5.17
CA SER A 14 8.88 -0.44 -3.82
C SER A 14 7.74 0.14 -2.99
N ALA A 15 6.91 1.00 -3.58
CA ALA A 15 5.74 1.57 -2.91
C ALA A 15 4.71 0.47 -2.55
N SER A 16 4.46 -0.49 -3.44
CA SER A 16 3.57 -1.63 -3.16
C SER A 16 4.06 -2.48 -1.98
N ALA A 17 5.36 -2.77 -1.93
CA ALA A 17 5.99 -3.48 -0.82
C ALA A 17 5.85 -2.71 0.50
N ASN A 18 6.08 -1.39 0.47
CA ASN A 18 5.93 -0.53 1.64
C ASN A 18 4.50 -0.52 2.17
N PHE A 19 3.49 -0.39 1.29
CA PHE A 19 2.09 -0.46 1.70
C PHE A 19 1.75 -1.80 2.37
N SER A 20 2.27 -2.90 1.82
CA SER A 20 2.07 -4.24 2.39
C SER A 20 2.74 -4.38 3.75
N SER A 21 3.96 -3.86 3.90
CA SER A 21 4.69 -3.86 5.17
C SER A 21 3.97 -3.05 6.24
N SER A 22 3.53 -1.82 5.93
CA SER A 22 2.77 -0.97 6.87
C SER A 22 1.43 -1.58 7.25
N ALA A 23 0.74 -2.24 6.31
CA ALA A 23 -0.49 -2.96 6.61
C ALA A 23 -0.27 -4.09 7.63
N LEU A 24 0.80 -4.89 7.44
CA LEU A 24 1.17 -5.97 8.35
C LEU A 24 1.59 -5.45 9.73
N GLU A 25 2.32 -4.34 9.78
CA GLU A 25 2.73 -3.70 11.04
C GLU A 25 1.51 -3.21 11.84
N MET A 26 0.55 -2.56 11.17
CA MET A 26 -0.70 -2.12 11.80
C MET A 26 -1.55 -3.29 12.29
N ALA A 27 -1.58 -4.40 11.54
CA ALA A 27 -2.29 -5.61 11.95
C ALA A 27 -1.62 -6.32 13.15
N ARG A 28 -0.29 -6.24 13.27
CA ARG A 28 0.48 -6.83 14.38
C ARG A 28 0.48 -5.98 15.64
N THR A 29 0.23 -4.68 15.53
CA THR A 29 0.19 -3.77 16.67
C THR A 29 -1.06 -4.07 17.50
N ASN A 30 -0.91 -4.92 18.51
CA ASN A 30 -1.94 -5.09 19.53
C ASN A 30 -2.11 -3.77 20.29
N ALA A 31 -3.34 -3.42 20.65
CA ALA A 31 -3.56 -2.34 21.60
C ALA A 31 -2.87 -2.78 22.90
N ASP A 32 -1.77 -2.12 23.24
CA ASP A 32 -1.05 -2.39 24.46
C ASP A 32 -2.06 -2.23 25.59
N ASN A 33 -2.43 -3.34 26.25
CA ASN A 33 -3.25 -3.35 27.44
C ASN A 33 -2.39 -2.83 28.60
N SER A 34 -1.86 -1.63 28.43
CA SER A 34 -1.24 -0.86 29.48
C SER A 34 -2.31 -0.74 30.55
N SER A 35 -2.05 -1.41 31.67
CA SER A 35 -2.81 -1.39 32.93
C SER A 35 -2.74 0.01 33.57
N SER A 36 -2.98 1.03 32.76
CA SER A 36 -3.10 2.39 33.24
C SER A 36 -4.51 2.53 33.78
N ARG A 37 -4.60 2.99 35.02
CA ARG A 37 -5.81 3.16 35.83
C ARG A 37 -6.87 3.96 35.04
N LYS A 38 -7.68 3.29 34.21
CA LYS A 38 -8.72 3.96 33.43
C LYS A 38 -9.92 4.24 34.36
N PRO A 39 -10.55 5.43 34.28
CA PRO A 39 -11.64 5.83 35.18
C PRO A 39 -12.90 4.97 35.03
N SER A 40 -13.05 4.20 33.93
CA SER A 40 -14.03 3.12 33.80
C SER A 40 -13.50 1.98 32.92
N VAL A 41 -13.60 0.74 33.39
CA VAL A 41 -13.17 -0.46 32.67
C VAL A 41 -13.97 -0.66 31.37
N LEU A 42 -15.26 -0.28 31.37
CA LEU A 42 -16.14 -0.41 30.20
C LEU A 42 -15.79 0.58 29.09
N GLY A 43 -15.51 1.84 29.43
CA GLY A 43 -15.07 2.83 28.43
C GLY A 43 -13.69 2.47 27.86
N ALA A 44 -12.82 1.93 28.71
CA ALA A 44 -11.51 1.43 28.33
C ALA A 44 -11.57 0.31 27.28
N SER A 45 -12.48 -0.64 27.47
CA SER A 45 -12.65 -1.79 26.58
C SER A 45 -13.35 -1.41 25.28
N ALA A 46 -14.38 -0.55 25.35
CA ALA A 46 -15.07 -0.07 24.16
C ALA A 46 -14.12 0.71 23.24
N PHE A 47 -13.31 1.61 23.80
CA PHE A 47 -12.30 2.33 23.03
C PHE A 47 -11.25 1.40 22.42
N ALA A 48 -10.79 0.39 23.14
CA ALA A 48 -9.83 -0.59 22.61
C ALA A 48 -10.42 -1.38 21.43
N ALA A 49 -11.70 -1.78 21.51
CA ALA A 49 -12.41 -2.48 20.43
C ALA A 49 -12.56 -1.60 19.18
N GLU A 50 -12.89 -0.31 19.36
CA GLU A 50 -12.97 0.65 18.25
C GLU A 50 -11.60 0.87 17.58
N VAL A 51 -10.54 1.04 18.38
CA VAL A 51 -9.17 1.16 17.86
C VAL A 51 -8.78 -0.09 17.06
N GLN A 52 -9.13 -1.28 17.53
CA GLN A 52 -8.86 -2.53 16.82
C GLN A 52 -9.64 -2.60 15.50
N THR A 53 -10.92 -2.22 15.50
CA THR A 53 -11.77 -2.18 14.30
C THR A 53 -11.21 -1.21 13.26
N PHE A 54 -10.84 0.00 13.68
CA PHE A 54 -10.21 0.99 12.82
C PHE A 54 -8.90 0.48 12.22
N ARG A 55 -8.02 -0.11 13.03
CA ARG A 55 -6.73 -0.66 12.56
C ARG A 55 -6.94 -1.73 11.50
N ALA A 56 -7.86 -2.66 11.72
CA ALA A 56 -8.17 -3.71 10.76
C ALA A 56 -8.73 -3.14 9.43
N ALA A 57 -9.62 -2.15 9.50
CA ALA A 57 -10.15 -1.50 8.30
C ALA A 57 -9.05 -0.76 7.52
N TYR A 58 -8.18 -0.05 8.23
CA TYR A 58 -7.12 0.73 7.62
C TYR A 58 -5.99 -0.13 7.04
N SER A 59 -5.60 -1.22 7.72
CA SER A 59 -4.64 -2.19 7.17
C SER A 59 -5.15 -2.82 5.88
N ASN A 60 -6.45 -3.17 5.82
CA ASN A 60 -7.06 -3.67 4.59
C ASN A 60 -7.00 -2.65 3.45
N ARG A 61 -7.25 -1.37 3.75
CA ARG A 61 -7.14 -0.29 2.77
C ARG A 61 -5.70 -0.13 2.25
N LEU A 62 -4.70 -0.21 3.13
CA LEU A 62 -3.29 -0.18 2.72
C LEU A 62 -2.95 -1.36 1.78
N MET A 63 -3.42 -2.57 2.07
CA MET A 63 -3.23 -3.71 1.17
C MET A 63 -3.87 -3.49 -0.21
N GLN A 64 -5.07 -2.92 -0.26
CA GLN A 64 -5.74 -2.59 -1.53
C GLN A 64 -4.95 -1.54 -2.34
N HIS A 65 -4.41 -0.53 -1.68
CA HIS A 65 -3.51 0.44 -2.32
C HIS A 65 -2.24 -0.24 -2.85
N GLY A 66 -1.58 -1.08 -2.05
CA GLY A 66 -0.42 -1.86 -2.48
C GLY A 66 -0.71 -2.73 -3.72
N SER A 67 -1.84 -3.43 -3.74
CA SER A 67 -2.28 -4.24 -4.89
C SER A 67 -2.52 -3.39 -6.15
N SER A 68 -3.10 -2.20 -5.98
CA SER A 68 -3.38 -1.30 -7.10
C SER A 68 -2.08 -0.77 -7.71
N VAL A 69 -1.10 -0.42 -6.87
CA VAL A 69 0.23 0.03 -7.29
C VAL A 69 1.00 -1.10 -7.97
N ALA A 70 0.95 -2.33 -7.45
CA ALA A 70 1.57 -3.49 -8.10
C ALA A 70 0.96 -3.74 -9.49
N THR A 71 -0.36 -3.61 -9.61
CA THR A 71 -1.06 -3.74 -10.91
C THR A 71 -0.62 -2.66 -11.88
N ALA A 72 -0.44 -1.42 -11.41
CA ALA A 72 0.08 -0.33 -12.23
C ALA A 72 1.52 -0.61 -12.70
N ALA A 73 2.40 -1.03 -11.80
CA ALA A 73 3.78 -1.41 -12.14
C ALA A 73 3.82 -2.48 -13.24
N ALA A 74 3.05 -3.56 -13.08
CA ALA A 74 2.97 -4.64 -14.06
C ALA A 74 2.45 -4.16 -15.43
N ARG A 75 1.51 -3.21 -15.45
CA ARG A 75 1.01 -2.63 -16.71
C ARG A 75 2.07 -1.80 -17.41
N TYR A 76 2.80 -0.95 -16.69
CA TYR A 76 3.89 -0.15 -17.28
C TYR A 76 5.03 -1.02 -17.78
N ALA A 77 5.41 -2.06 -17.03
CA ALA A 77 6.39 -3.06 -17.48
C ALA A 77 6.01 -3.67 -18.84
N ALA A 78 4.73 -4.01 -19.00
CA ALA A 78 4.21 -4.59 -20.23
C ALA A 78 4.00 -3.57 -21.36
N SER A 79 3.54 -2.34 -21.08
CA SER A 79 3.25 -1.35 -22.12
C SER A 79 4.49 -0.65 -22.65
N ASP A 80 5.38 -0.20 -21.76
CA ASP A 80 6.51 0.65 -22.14
C ASP A 80 7.68 -0.21 -22.63
N GLY A 81 7.88 -1.38 -22.01
CA GLY A 81 8.88 -2.36 -22.44
C GLY A 81 8.62 -2.94 -23.83
N ILE A 82 7.35 -3.07 -24.24
CA ILE A 82 6.94 -3.58 -25.57
C ILE A 82 6.78 -2.43 -26.58
N GLY A 83 6.24 -1.28 -26.16
CA GLY A 83 6.08 -0.10 -27.02
C GLY A 83 7.41 0.46 -27.52
N SER A 84 8.44 0.50 -26.66
CA SER A 84 9.80 0.89 -27.05
C SER A 84 10.39 -0.03 -28.13
N GLN A 85 10.23 -1.35 -27.99
CA GLN A 85 10.78 -2.32 -28.96
C GLN A 85 10.02 -2.31 -30.29
N SER A 86 8.71 -2.10 -30.26
CA SER A 86 7.87 -2.07 -31.46
C SER A 86 8.16 -0.83 -32.32
N ILE A 87 8.31 0.35 -31.71
CA ILE A 87 8.60 1.60 -32.43
C ILE A 87 10.04 1.58 -33.00
N SER A 88 11.02 1.03 -32.27
CA SER A 88 12.41 0.93 -32.75
C SER A 88 12.62 -0.07 -33.87
N SER A 89 11.66 -0.96 -34.15
CA SER A 89 11.77 -1.99 -35.21
C SER A 89 11.25 -1.55 -36.58
N VAL A 90 10.62 -0.37 -36.69
CA VAL A 90 10.21 0.21 -37.97
C VAL A 90 11.34 1.10 -38.49
N THR A 91 12.30 0.49 -39.16
CA THR A 91 13.27 1.22 -39.99
C THR A 91 12.56 1.60 -41.31
N LEU A 92 12.35 2.90 -41.54
CA LEU A 92 11.89 3.43 -42.83
C LEU A 92 12.97 3.27 -43.91
#